data_AF-A0AAW6XI36-F1
#
_entry.id   AF-A0AAW6XI36-F1
#
_cell.length_a   1.000
_cell.length_b   1.000
_cell.length_c   1.000
_cell.angle_alpha   90.00
_cell.angle_beta   90.00
_cell.angle_gamma   90.00
#
_symmetry.space_group_name_H-M   'P 1'
#
loop_
_entity.id
_entity.type
_entity.pdbx_description
1 polymer ?
#
loop_
_entity_poly.entity_id
_entity_poly.type
_entity_poly.pdbx_seq_one_letter_code
_entity_poly.pdbx_strand_id
1 'polypeptide(L)'
;VVTGTLNLAFLIAAVAMIMRFAEPMAMFISYTSVVELIASALQRIEQFMAIAPLPVAEQSEMPERYDIRFDNVSYRYEEGDGHALNHVSLT
;
A
#
# COMPACT_ATOMS: atom_id res chain seq x y z
N VAL A 1 31.54 -14.48 -41.98
CA VAL A 1 32.69 -15.39 -41.79
C VAL A 1 32.77 -16.46 -42.88
N VAL A 2 31.64 -17.04 -43.32
CA VAL A 2 31.58 -18.06 -44.40
C VAL A 2 31.53 -17.48 -45.84
N THR A 3 31.39 -16.17 -46.02
CA THR A 3 31.41 -15.48 -47.34
C THR A 3 32.58 -14.51 -47.55
N GLY A 4 33.61 -14.56 -46.70
CA GLY A 4 34.87 -13.80 -46.88
C GLY A 4 34.84 -12.30 -46.54
N THR A 5 33.68 -11.71 -46.20
CA THR A 5 33.54 -10.25 -46.01
C THR A 5 33.61 -9.77 -44.55
N LEU A 6 33.58 -10.66 -43.56
CA LEU A 6 33.55 -10.29 -42.14
C LEU A 6 34.67 -11.01 -41.36
N ASN A 7 35.60 -10.22 -40.82
CA ASN A 7 36.73 -10.70 -40.01
C ASN A 7 36.22 -11.31 -38.69
N LEU A 8 36.74 -12.49 -38.34
CA LEU A 8 36.38 -13.23 -37.12
C LEU A 8 36.63 -12.41 -35.85
N ALA A 9 37.73 -11.64 -35.79
CA ALA A 9 38.03 -10.78 -34.65
C ALA A 9 36.97 -9.69 -34.44
N PHE A 10 36.42 -9.15 -35.54
CA PHE A 10 35.35 -8.16 -35.47
C PHE A 10 34.03 -8.77 -34.98
N LEU A 11 33.72 -10.00 -35.41
CA LEU A 11 32.56 -10.75 -34.90
C LEU A 11 32.69 -10.99 -33.39
N ILE A 12 33.86 -11.44 -32.93
CA ILE A 12 34.13 -11.69 -31.51
C ILE A 12 34.01 -10.39 -30.70
N ALA A 13 34.57 -9.28 -31.19
CA ALA A 13 34.45 -7.98 -30.55
C ALA A 13 32.99 -7.50 -30.46
N ALA A 14 32.21 -7.67 -31.53
CA ALA A 14 30.79 -7.31 -31.53
C ALA A 14 29.97 -8.13 -30.52
N VAL A 15 30.19 -9.45 -30.47
CA VAL A 15 29.52 -10.32 -29.51
C VAL A 15 29.93 -9.96 -28.07
N ALA A 16 31.22 -9.69 -27.82
CA ALA A 16 31.69 -9.27 -26.51
C ALA A 16 31.06 -7.94 -26.07
N MET A 17 30.89 -6.99 -27.00
CA MET A 17 30.16 -5.75 -26.73
C MET A 17 28.69 -6.01 -26.39
N ILE A 18 27.98 -6.82 -27.18
CA ILE A 18 26.57 -7.16 -26.92
C ILE A 18 26.39 -7.84 -25.54
N MET A 19 27.25 -8.81 -25.20
CA MET A 19 27.20 -9.46 -23.88
C MET A 19 27.43 -8.44 -22.75
N ARG A 20 28.34 -7.48 -22.94
CA ARG A 20 28.61 -6.44 -21.94
C ARG A 20 27.46 -5.46 -21.76
N PHE A 21 26.56 -5.35 -22.74
CA PHE A 21 25.33 -4.56 -22.63
C PHE A 21 24.19 -5.33 -21.95
N ALA A 22 24.16 -6.66 -22.03
CA ALA A 22 23.12 -7.47 -21.40
C ALA A 22 23.13 -7.35 -19.87
N GLU A 23 24.33 -7.29 -19.27
CA GLU A 23 24.53 -7.16 -17.82
C GLU A 23 23.94 -5.84 -17.23
N PRO A 24 24.26 -4.64 -17.75
CA PRO A 24 23.65 -3.41 -17.26
C PRO A 24 22.15 -3.32 -17.58
N MET A 25 21.67 -3.93 -18.68
CA MET A 25 20.23 -3.97 -18.95
C MET A 25 19.46 -4.83 -17.94
N ALA A 26 20.00 -5.98 -17.54
CA ALA A 26 19.42 -6.81 -16.49
C ALA A 26 19.39 -6.05 -15.14
N MET A 27 20.46 -5.33 -14.84
CA MET A 27 20.53 -4.47 -13.66
C MET A 27 19.45 -3.36 -13.69
N PHE A 28 19.25 -2.69 -14.82
CA PHE A 28 18.20 -1.70 -14.99
C PHE A 28 16.80 -2.25 -14.68
N ILE A 29 16.46 -3.41 -15.24
CA ILE A 29 15.16 -4.08 -14.99
C ILE A 29 14.98 -4.35 -13.49
N SER A 30 16.03 -4.84 -12.82
CA SER A 30 15.97 -5.12 -11.38
C SER A 30 15.73 -3.87 -10.52
N TYR A 31 16.34 -2.73 -10.89
CA TYR A 31 16.14 -1.48 -10.18
C TYR A 31 14.73 -0.91 -10.37
N THR A 32 14.16 -1.02 -11.57
CA THR A 32 12.77 -0.63 -11.82
C THR A 32 11.81 -1.36 -10.89
N SER A 33 11.97 -2.68 -10.73
CA SER A 33 11.15 -3.47 -9.81
C SER A 33 11.27 -3.01 -8.35
N VAL A 34 12.48 -2.66 -7.89
CA VAL A 34 12.68 -2.15 -6.53
C VAL A 34 11.98 -0.81 -6.33
N VAL A 35 12.07 0.10 -7.31
CA VAL A 35 11.39 1.41 -7.26
C VAL A 35 9.88 1.23 -7.24
N GLU A 36 9.33 0.33 -8.05
CA GLU A 36 7.90 0.01 -8.04
C GLU A 36 7.43 -0.55 -6.70
N LEU A 37 8.22 -1.44 -6.08
CA LEU A 37 7.92 -1.95 -4.75
C LEU A 37 7.91 -0.85 -3.69
N ILE A 38 8.89 0.06 -3.72
CA ILE A 38 8.97 1.21 -2.81
C ILE A 38 7.75 2.12 -3.00
N ALA A 39 7.42 2.46 -4.26
CA ALA A 39 6.27 3.32 -4.58
C ALA A 39 4.96 2.69 -4.10
N SER A 40 4.77 1.39 -4.34
CA SER A 40 3.58 0.66 -3.88
C SER A 40 3.49 0.61 -2.36
N ALA A 41 4.60 0.38 -1.66
CA ALA A 41 4.62 0.36 -0.20
C ALA A 41 4.28 1.73 0.39
N LEU A 42 4.88 2.81 -0.14
CA LEU A 42 4.57 4.17 0.29
C LEU A 42 3.10 4.52 0.06
N GLN A 43 2.54 4.18 -1.11
CA GLN A 43 1.14 4.43 -1.40
C GLN A 43 0.20 3.74 -0.38
N ARG A 44 0.53 2.51 0.06
CA ARG A 44 -0.25 1.82 1.10
C ARG A 44 -0.17 2.51 2.45
N ILE A 45 0.99 3.04 2.81
CA ILE A 45 1.17 3.82 4.04
C ILE A 45 0.34 5.10 3.98
N GLU A 46 0.37 5.81 2.86
CA GLU A 46 -0.45 7.02 2.66
C GLU A 46 -1.94 6.71 2.75
N GLN A 47 -2.40 5.63 2.12
CA GLN A 47 -3.80 5.18 2.24
C GLN A 47 -4.20 4.90 3.68
N PHE A 48 -3.33 4.28 4.46
CA PHE A 48 -3.57 4.02 5.87
C PHE A 48 -3.63 5.31 6.70
N MET A 49 -2.69 6.24 6.47
CA MET A 49 -2.67 7.53 7.16
C MET A 49 -3.86 8.43 6.79
N ALA A 50 -4.46 8.23 5.62
CA ALA A 50 -5.65 8.94 5.18
C ALA A 50 -6.95 8.43 5.83
N ILE A 51 -6.92 7.32 6.57
CA ILE A 51 -8.07 6.83 7.31
C ILE A 51 -8.41 7.85 8.40
N ALA A 52 -9.62 8.38 8.36
CA ALA A 52 -10.08 9.34 9.37
C ALA A 52 -10.05 8.68 10.75
N PRO A 53 -9.49 9.35 11.79
CA PRO A 53 -9.53 8.82 13.13
C PRO A 53 -10.97 8.68 13.59
N LEU A 54 -11.23 7.66 14.42
CA LEU A 54 -12.53 7.51 15.04
C LEU A 54 -12.85 8.76 15.87
N PRO A 55 -14.10 9.27 15.83
CA PRO A 55 -14.49 10.39 16.66
C PRO A 55 -14.36 9.98 18.13
N VAL A 56 -13.44 10.64 18.84
CA VAL A 56 -13.28 10.52 20.29
C VAL A 56 -13.82 11.81 20.91
N ALA A 57 -14.60 11.69 21.98
CA ALA A 57 -15.05 12.86 22.72
C ALA A 57 -13.82 13.59 23.30
N GLU A 58 -13.70 14.90 23.06
CA GLU A 58 -12.56 15.71 23.51
C GLU A 58 -12.48 15.86 25.04
N GLN A 59 -13.61 15.66 25.73
CA GLN A 59 -13.71 15.74 27.17
C GLN A 59 -13.96 14.36 27.78
N SER A 60 -12.90 13.81 28.39
CA SER A 60 -13.03 12.78 29.40
C SER A 60 -13.35 13.46 30.73
N GLU A 61 -14.62 13.77 30.99
CA GLU A 61 -15.04 14.22 32.32
C GLU A 61 -14.88 13.07 33.31
N MET A 62 -14.36 13.37 34.50
CA MET A 62 -14.27 12.39 35.57
C MET A 62 -15.67 12.26 36.20
N PRO A 63 -16.32 11.08 36.10
CA PRO A 63 -17.68 10.94 36.58
C PRO A 63 -17.74 11.09 38.11
N GLU A 64 -18.61 11.99 38.60
CA GLU A 64 -18.83 12.19 40.04
C GLU A 64 -19.74 11.10 40.65
N ARG A 65 -20.48 10.39 39.79
CA ARG A 65 -21.45 9.35 40.16
C ARG A 65 -21.32 8.14 39.22
N TYR A 66 -21.79 6.98 39.68
CA TYR A 66 -21.72 5.71 38.94
C TYR A 66 -23.00 5.37 38.17
N ASP A 67 -23.88 6.36 37.97
CA ASP A 67 -25.15 6.17 37.25
C ASP A 67 -24.87 6.08 35.74
N ILE A 68 -25.42 5.06 35.06
CA ILE A 68 -25.30 4.88 33.61
C ILE A 68 -26.67 5.03 32.98
N ARG A 69 -26.86 6.06 32.16
CA ARG A 69 -28.12 6.31 31.46
C ARG A 69 -27.94 6.23 29.95
N PHE A 70 -28.74 5.41 29.31
CA PHE A 70 -28.92 5.38 27.87
C PHE A 70 -30.20 6.13 27.54
N ASP A 71 -30.11 7.15 26.69
CA ASP A 71 -31.25 7.94 26.23
C ASP A 71 -31.47 7.72 24.73
N ASN A 72 -32.46 6.90 24.40
CA ASN A 72 -32.91 6.69 23.02
C ASN A 72 -31.79 6.31 22.04
N VAL A 73 -30.87 5.46 22.48
CA VAL A 73 -29.67 5.12 21.71
C VAL A 73 -30.04 4.18 20.57
N SER A 74 -29.64 4.57 19.36
CA SER A 74 -29.73 3.73 18.16
C SER A 74 -28.34 3.62 17.52
N TYR A 75 -27.98 2.41 17.12
CA TYR A 75 -26.66 2.11 16.56
C TYR A 75 -26.75 1.10 15.42
N ARG A 76 -25.89 1.25 14.43
CA ARG A 76 -25.80 0.37 13.26
C ARG A 76 -24.35 0.28 12.80
N TYR A 77 -23.91 -0.93 12.46
CA TYR A 77 -22.64 -1.18 11.79
C TYR A 77 -22.74 -0.82 10.31
N GLU A 78 -21.66 -0.28 9.70
CA GLU A 78 -21.67 0.12 8.28
C GLU A 78 -22.07 -1.01 7.32
N GLU A 79 -21.59 -2.23 7.58
CA GLU A 79 -21.83 -3.41 6.73
C GLU A 79 -22.98 -4.30 7.22
N GLY A 80 -23.72 -3.88 8.26
CA GLY A 80 -24.82 -4.66 8.84
C GLY A 80 -26.17 -4.34 8.21
N ASP A 81 -26.97 -5.37 7.96
CA ASP A 81 -28.38 -5.18 7.58
C ASP A 81 -29.23 -4.95 8.84
N GLY A 82 -29.80 -3.75 8.95
CA GLY A 82 -30.64 -3.33 10.09
C GLY A 82 -29.90 -2.63 11.25
N HIS A 83 -30.68 -2.08 12.18
CA HIS A 83 -30.17 -1.44 13.39
C HIS A 83 -29.78 -2.50 14.44
N ALA A 84 -28.55 -2.45 14.95
CA ALA A 84 -28.09 -3.30 16.04
C ALA A 84 -28.69 -2.88 17.38
N LEU A 85 -28.85 -1.57 17.59
CA LEU A 85 -29.62 -1.00 18.69
C LEU A 85 -30.68 -0.07 18.11
N ASN A 86 -31.90 -0.14 18.63
CA ASN A 86 -33.04 0.61 18.12
C ASN A 86 -33.83 1.22 19.29
N HIS A 87 -33.69 2.54 19.47
CA HIS A 87 -34.39 3.34 20.49
C HIS A 87 -34.26 2.78 21.92
N VAL A 88 -33.06 2.40 22.34
CA VAL A 88 -32.82 1.84 23.69
C VAL A 88 -32.71 2.95 24.73
N SER A 89 -33.54 2.88 25.77
CA SER A 89 -33.50 3.77 26.93
C SER A 89 -33.46 2.97 28.24
N LEU A 90 -32.45 3.20 29.07
CA LEU A 90 -32.27 2.54 30.37
C LEU A 90 -31.52 3.47 31.34
N THR A 91 -31.78 3.31 32.64
CA THR A 91 -31.16 4.08 33.72
C THR A 91 -30.68 3.14 34.81
#